data_AF-A0A969X383-F1
#
_entry.id   AF-A0A969X383-F1
#
_cell.length_a   1.000
_cell.length_b   1.000
_cell.length_c   1.000
_cell.angle_alpha   90.00
_cell.angle_beta   90.00
_cell.angle_gamma   90.00
#
_symmetry.space_group_name_H-M   'P 1'
#
loop_
_entity.id
_entity.type
_entity.pdbx_description
1 polymer ?
#
loop_
_entity_poly.entity_id
_entity_poly.type
_entity_poly.pdbx_seq_one_letter_code
_entity_poly.pdbx_strand_id
1 'polypeptide(L)'
;MQCPNCNKTGNTFQRLFWKKKGQKNRFCIYCNAEVKLIYNWKRIALLSLVILVALVGLNFVLQYYNWPGINGGFAGGIGGALIAIYMRRPAFLKIELINKPKKKTQADKDDKKK
;
A
#
# COMPACT_ATOMS: atom_id res chain seq x y z
N MET A 1 -4.07 -3.68 5.94
CA MET A 1 -4.32 -4.12 4.55
C MET A 1 -5.41 -5.19 4.59
N GLN A 2 -6.36 -5.18 3.66
CA GLN A 2 -7.46 -6.14 3.63
C GLN A 2 -7.44 -6.93 2.33
N CYS A 3 -7.70 -8.24 2.40
CA CYS A 3 -7.85 -9.06 1.21
C CYS A 3 -9.25 -8.85 0.61
N PRO A 4 -9.38 -8.50 -0.68
CA PRO A 4 -10.68 -8.29 -1.31
C PRO A 4 -11.50 -9.58 -1.53
N ASN A 5 -10.91 -10.77 -1.36
CA ASN A 5 -11.63 -12.05 -1.51
C ASN A 5 -12.23 -12.55 -0.21
N CYS A 6 -11.43 -12.60 0.87
CA CYS A 6 -11.85 -13.15 2.15
C CYS A 6 -12.14 -12.09 3.22
N ASN A 7 -11.98 -10.81 2.90
CA ASN A 7 -12.13 -9.65 3.80
C ASN A 7 -11.30 -9.72 5.09
N LYS A 8 -10.38 -10.69 5.22
CA LYS A 8 -9.45 -10.76 6.35
C LYS A 8 -8.47 -9.59 6.29
N THR A 9 -8.29 -8.93 7.43
CA THR A 9 -7.36 -7.82 7.63
C THR A 9 -6.05 -8.35 8.20
N GLY A 10 -4.93 -7.94 7.58
CA GLY A 10 -3.60 -8.28 8.06
C GLY A 10 -3.11 -7.23 9.04
N ASN A 11 -2.55 -7.68 10.16
CA ASN A 11 -2.02 -6.81 11.20
C ASN A 11 -0.60 -6.30 10.84
N THR A 12 -0.12 -5.25 11.51
CA THR A 12 1.16 -4.57 11.20
C THR A 12 2.39 -5.50 11.22
N PHE A 13 2.30 -6.58 12.01
CA PHE A 13 3.32 -7.62 12.19
C PHE A 13 3.07 -8.89 11.37
N GLN A 14 1.86 -9.09 10.85
CA GLN A 14 1.51 -10.29 10.08
C GLN A 14 1.41 -9.97 8.59
N ARG A 15 2.32 -10.54 7.80
CA ARG A 15 2.26 -10.44 6.33
C ARG A 15 0.99 -11.14 5.84
N LEU A 16 0.04 -10.38 5.29
CA LEU A 16 -1.17 -10.93 4.69
C LEU A 16 -0.94 -11.58 3.31
N PHE A 17 0.09 -11.12 2.60
CA PHE A 17 0.38 -11.50 1.22
C PHE A 17 1.79 -12.07 1.08
N TRP A 18 1.91 -13.26 0.49
CA TRP A 18 3.17 -13.90 0.18
C TRP A 18 3.42 -13.89 -1.34
N LYS A 19 4.66 -13.59 -1.74
CA LYS A 19 5.15 -13.70 -3.11
C LYS A 19 5.84 -15.06 -3.31
N LYS A 20 5.36 -15.89 -4.25
CA LYS A 20 6.06 -17.11 -4.69
C LYS A 20 7.29 -16.72 -5.53
N LYS A 21 8.41 -17.45 -5.39
CA LYS A 21 9.61 -17.26 -6.22
C LYS A 21 9.21 -17.41 -7.70
N GLY A 22 9.65 -16.47 -8.55
CA GLY A 22 9.40 -16.49 -9.99
C GLY A 22 8.08 -15.84 -10.46
N GLN A 23 7.13 -15.51 -9.57
CA GLN A 23 5.89 -14.84 -9.97
C GLN A 23 5.86 -13.36 -9.58
N LYS A 24 5.32 -12.52 -10.48
CA LYS A 24 5.06 -11.09 -10.23
C LYS A 24 3.91 -10.87 -9.24
N ASN A 25 2.98 -11.83 -9.15
CA ASN A 25 1.76 -11.72 -8.37
C ASN A 25 1.98 -12.13 -6.90
N ARG A 26 1.14 -11.61 -6.00
CA ARG A 26 1.13 -12.03 -4.61
C ARG A 26 -0.12 -12.85 -4.32
N PHE A 27 -0.02 -13.74 -3.35
CA PHE A 27 -1.09 -14.63 -2.92
C PHE A 27 -1.50 -14.25 -1.49
N CYS A 28 -2.80 -14.28 -1.21
CA CYS A 28 -3.28 -14.17 0.17
C CYS A 28 -2.99 -15.48 0.92
N ILE A 29 -2.41 -15.41 2.12
CA ILE A 29 -2.06 -16.60 2.91
C ILE A 29 -3.30 -17.39 3.36
N TYR A 30 -4.43 -16.70 3.58
CA TYR A 30 -5.65 -17.33 4.11
C TYR A 30 -6.51 -18.01 3.05
N CYS A 31 -6.68 -17.39 1.88
CA CYS A 31 -7.58 -17.88 0.84
C CYS A 31 -6.87 -18.28 -0.45
N ASN A 32 -5.53 -18.22 -0.49
CA ASN A 32 -4.70 -18.48 -1.68
C ASN A 32 -5.10 -17.70 -2.94
N ALA A 33 -5.90 -16.64 -2.80
CA ALA A 33 -6.32 -15.82 -3.93
C ALA A 33 -5.14 -15.01 -4.48
N GLU A 34 -5.06 -14.92 -5.81
CA GLU A 34 -4.09 -14.08 -6.51
C GLU A 34 -4.51 -12.61 -6.50
N VAL A 35 -3.58 -11.78 -6.05
CA VAL A 35 -3.76 -10.34 -5.88
C VAL A 35 -2.62 -9.58 -6.50
N LYS A 36 -2.99 -8.55 -7.27
CA LYS A 36 -2.11 -7.57 -7.86
C LYS A 36 -2.12 -6.32 -6.98
N LEU A 37 -0.93 -5.90 -6.57
CA LEU A 37 -0.71 -4.67 -5.81
C LEU A 37 -0.36 -3.57 -6.80
N ILE A 38 -1.24 -2.59 -6.96
CA ILE A 38 -1.02 -1.42 -7.81
C ILE A 38 -0.75 -0.24 -6.89
N TYR A 39 0.49 0.25 -6.93
CA TYR A 39 0.91 1.42 -6.18
C TYR A 39 0.66 2.68 -7.00
N ASN A 40 0.03 3.69 -6.41
CA ASN A 40 -0.16 4.98 -7.07
C ASN A 40 1.09 5.84 -6.89
N TRP A 41 2.05 5.67 -7.79
CA TRP A 41 3.34 6.38 -7.77
C TRP A 41 3.21 7.90 -7.76
N LYS A 42 2.21 8.48 -8.44
CA LYS A 42 1.97 9.94 -8.43
C LYS A 42 1.69 10.44 -7.01
N ARG A 43 0.81 9.75 -6.27
CA ARG A 43 0.48 10.11 -4.89
C ARG A 43 1.64 9.90 -3.93
N ILE A 44 2.42 8.84 -4.14
CA ILE A 44 3.63 8.57 -3.34
C ILE A 44 4.66 9.68 -3.56
N ALA A 45 4.92 10.06 -4.81
CA ALA A 45 5.87 11.12 -5.17
C ALA A 45 5.46 12.49 -4.59
N LEU A 46 4.16 12.80 -4.63
CA LEU A 46 3.64 14.03 -4.03
C LEU A 46 3.88 14.05 -2.51
N LEU A 47 3.63 12.93 -1.84
CA LEU A 47 3.83 12.81 -0.39
C LEU A 47 5.31 12.91 -0.01
N SER A 48 6.21 12.29 -0.78
CA SER A 48 7.65 12.44 -0.56
C SER A 48 8.11 13.88 -0.77
N LEU A 49 7.56 14.59 -1.76
CA LEU A 49 7.91 15.99 -2.01
C LEU A 49 7.48 16.89 -0.85
N VAL A 50 6.26 16.70 -0.33
CA VAL A 50 5.76 17.45 0.83
C VAL A 50 6.65 17.23 2.06
N ILE A 51 7.05 15.97 2.33
CA ILE A 51 7.93 15.64 3.44
C ILE A 51 9.32 16.27 3.27
N LEU A 52 9.85 16.28 2.04
CA LEU A 52 11.15 16.88 1.74
C LEU A 52 11.13 18.40 1.97
N VAL A 53 10.09 19.09 1.50
CA VAL A 53 9.92 20.54 1.76
C VAL A 53 9.78 20.82 3.26
N ALA A 54 9.00 20.01 3.98
CA ALA A 54 8.85 20.14 5.43
C ALA A 54 10.20 19.94 6.16
N LEU A 55 10.98 18.94 5.77
CA LEU A 55 12.32 18.68 6.33
C LEU A 55 13.28 19.83 6.07
N VAL A 56 13.29 20.38 4.86
CA VAL A 56 14.14 21.53 4.50
C VAL A 56 13.74 22.76 5.31
N GLY A 57 12.44 23.05 5.43
CA GLY A 57 11.93 24.16 6.24
C GLY A 57 12.30 24.02 7.71
N LEU A 58 12.16 22.81 8.27
CA LEU A 58 12.52 22.53 9.66
C LEU A 58 14.04 22.66 9.89
N ASN A 59 14.85 22.24 8.92
CA ASN A 59 16.30 22.44 8.97
C ASN A 59 16.66 23.93 8.96
N PHE A 60 15.98 24.73 8.14
CA PHE A 60 16.18 26.18 8.06
C PHE A 60 15.85 26.88 9.39
N VAL A 61 14.74 26.49 10.03
CA VAL A 61 14.35 27.00 11.36
C VAL A 61 15.37 26.59 12.43
N LEU A 62 15.81 25.33 12.44
CA LEU A 62 16.80 24.84 13.40
C LEU A 62 18.16 25.55 13.25
N GLN A 63 18.59 25.82 12.01
CA GLN A 63 19.78 26.61 11.74
C GLN A 63 19.62 28.06 12.22
N TYR A 64 18.44 28.66 12.04
CA TYR A 64 18.15 30.02 12.52
C TYR A 64 18.25 30.15 14.05
N TYR A 65 17.82 29.13 14.80
CA TYR A 65 17.95 29.08 16.26
C TYR A 65 19.32 28.58 16.75
N ASN A 66 20.27 28.37 15.84
CA ASN A 66 21.64 27.93 16.13
C ASN A 66 21.69 26.65 16.98
N TRP A 67 20.70 25.76 16.82
CA TRP A 67 20.57 24.53 17.59
C TRP A 67 21.38 23.41 16.92
N PRO A 68 22.52 22.99 17.50
CA PRO A 68 23.32 21.91 16.93
C PRO A 68 22.74 20.60 17.44
N GLY A 69 22.07 19.80 16.60
CA GLY A 69 21.76 18.45 17.08
C GLY A 69 20.81 17.56 16.31
N ILE A 70 19.96 18.06 15.41
CA ILE A 70 19.15 17.14 14.58
C ILE A 70 19.91 16.83 13.30
N ASN A 71 20.79 15.84 13.39
CA ASN A 71 21.44 15.26 12.23
C ASN A 71 20.39 14.86 11.19
N GLY A 72 20.59 15.26 9.93
CA GLY A 72 19.65 14.99 8.84
C GLY A 72 19.24 13.51 8.70
N GLY A 73 20.05 12.58 9.22
CA GLY A 73 19.73 11.16 9.32
C GLY A 73 18.55 10.82 10.23
N PHE A 74 18.37 11.51 11.37
CA PHE A 74 17.24 11.27 12.28
C PHE A 74 15.92 11.76 11.66
N ALA A 75 15.94 12.94 11.08
CA ALA A 75 14.80 13.52 10.39
C ALA A 75 14.43 12.73 9.12
N GLY A 76 15.43 12.26 8.37
CA GLY A 76 15.26 11.34 7.25
C GLY A 76 14.68 9.98 7.68
N GLY A 77 15.10 9.45 8.84
CA GLY A 77 14.55 8.23 9.42
C GLY A 77 13.07 8.34 9.77
N ILE A 78 12.66 9.45 10.40
CA ILE A 78 11.24 9.72 10.71
C ILE A 78 10.44 9.91 9.41
N GLY A 79 10.97 10.68 8.45
CA GLY A 79 10.35 10.87 7.14
C GLY A 79 10.12 9.55 6.41
N GLY A 80 11.13 8.67 6.40
CA GLY A 80 11.04 7.33 5.83
C GLY A 80 10.00 6.45 6.52
N ALA A 81 9.94 6.48 7.85
CA ALA A 81 8.95 5.74 8.63
C ALA A 81 7.52 6.20 8.33
N LEU A 82 7.29 7.51 8.23
CA LEU A 82 5.99 8.08 7.85
C LEU A 82 5.59 7.63 6.44
N ILE A 83 6.49 7.72 5.46
CA ILE A 83 6.24 7.26 4.09
C ILE A 83 5.86 5.77 4.08
N ALA A 84 6.60 4.94 4.82
CA ALA A 84 6.34 3.50 4.90
C ALA A 84 4.96 3.19 5.51
N ILE A 85 4.51 3.95 6.51
CA ILE A 85 3.18 3.83 7.10
C ILE A 85 2.11 4.26 6.09
N TYR A 86 2.30 5.41 5.43
CA TYR A 86 1.34 5.93 4.46
C TYR A 86 1.20 5.05 3.22
N MET A 87 2.28 4.42 2.73
CA MET A 87 2.22 3.45 1.63
C MET A 87 1.30 2.25 1.92
N ARG A 88 1.03 1.93 3.19
CA ARG A 88 0.12 0.84 3.56
C ARG A 88 -1.36 1.25 3.58
N ARG A 89 -1.67 2.55 3.47
CA ARG A 89 -3.05 3.05 3.45
C ARG A 89 -3.68 2.81 2.06
N PRO A 90 -4.99 2.50 2.01
CA PRO A 90 -5.70 2.20 0.75
C PRO A 90 -5.71 3.36 -0.25
N ALA A 91 -5.44 4.58 0.20
CA ALA A 91 -5.31 5.75 -0.67
C ALA A 91 -4.08 5.71 -1.61
N PHE A 92 -3.05 4.92 -1.27
CA PHE A 92 -1.79 4.81 -2.02
C PHE A 92 -1.57 3.43 -2.64
N LEU A 93 -2.33 2.44 -2.20
CA LEU A 93 -2.23 1.04 -2.60
C LEU A 93 -3.61 0.51 -2.98
N LYS A 94 -3.77 0.13 -4.25
CA LYS A 94 -4.95 -0.57 -4.74
C LYS A 94 -4.64 -2.05 -4.86
N ILE A 95 -5.47 -2.89 -4.22
CA ILE A 95 -5.35 -4.34 -4.26
C ILE A 95 -6.44 -4.85 -5.21
N GLU A 96 -6.04 -5.42 -6.34
CA GLU A 96 -6.98 -5.98 -7.32
C GLU A 96 -6.83 -7.49 -7.41
N LEU A 97 -7.95 -8.23 -7.40
CA LEU A 97 -7.96 -9.66 -7.73
C LEU A 97 -7.67 -9.82 -9.22
N ILE A 98 -6.77 -10.75 -9.56
CA ILE A 98 -6.40 -11.07 -10.95
C ILE A 98 -7.50 -11.92 -11.58
N ASN A 99 -7.97 -12.94 -10.87
CA ASN A 99 -9.18 -13.67 -11.22
C ASN A 99 -10.37 -13.08 -10.46
N LYS A 100 -10.97 -12.03 -11.03
CA LYS A 100 -12.37 -11.72 -10.67
C LYS A 100 -13.18 -12.91 -11.18
N PRO A 101 -14.00 -13.60 -10.36
CA PRO A 101 -14.96 -14.54 -10.90
C PRO A 101 -15.76 -13.75 -11.95
N LYS A 102 -15.68 -14.16 -13.22
CA LYS A 102 -16.56 -13.63 -14.26
C LYS A 102 -17.96 -13.77 -13.66
N LYS A 103 -18.62 -12.63 -13.45
CA LYS A 103 -20.02 -12.57 -13.03
C LYS A 103 -20.74 -13.49 -14.01
N LYS A 104 -21.10 -14.71 -13.57
CA LYS A 104 -21.88 -15.64 -14.39
C LYS A 104 -23.16 -14.86 -14.67
N THR A 105 -23.29 -14.42 -15.91
CA THR A 105 -24.52 -13.89 -16.47
C THR A 105 -25.63 -14.85 -16.05
N GLN A 106 -26.56 -14.38 -15.22
CA GLN A 106 -27.83 -15.05 -14.96
C GLN A 106 -28.67 -14.97 -16.26
N ALA A 107 -28.26 -15.72 -17.28
CA ALA A 107 -29.00 -15.89 -18.53
C ALA A 107 -29.16 -17.38 -18.87
N ASP A 108 -29.15 -18.24 -17.85
CA ASP A 108 -29.22 -19.69 -18.03
C ASP A 108 -30.09 -20.33 -16.91
N LYS A 109 -31.25 -19.72 -16.66
CA LYS A 109 -32.27 -20.26 -15.76
C LYS A 109 -33.69 -20.32 -16.34
N ASP A 110 -33.87 -20.04 -17.63
CA ASP A 110 -35.20 -20.11 -18.27
C ASP A 110 -35.37 -21.23 -19.31
N ASP A 111 -34.31 -21.97 -19.68
CA ASP A 111 -34.41 -23.02 -20.72
C ASP A 111 -34.53 -24.46 -20.17
N LYS A 112 -35.13 -24.61 -18.98
CA LYS A 112 -35.46 -25.93 -18.43
C LYS A 112 -36.87 -26.05 -17.88
N LYS A 113 -37.77 -25.15 -18.31
CA LYS A 113 -39.16 -25.19 -17.87
C LYS A 113 -40.15 -24.66 -18.92
N LYS A 114 -40.18 -25.28 -20.11
CA LYS A 114 -41.43 -25.59 -20.81
C LYS A 114 -41.20 -26.51 -22.01
#